data_AF-A0A1B6HQ61-F1
#
_entry.id   AF-A0A1B6HQ61-F1
#
_cell.length_a   1.000
_cell.length_b   1.000
_cell.length_c   1.000
_cell.angle_alpha   90.00
_cell.angle_beta   90.00
_cell.angle_gamma   90.00
#
_symmetry.space_group_name_H-M   'P 1'
#
loop_
_entity.id
_entity.type
_entity.pdbx_description
1 polymer ?
#
loop_
_entity_poly.entity_id
_entity_poly.type
_entity_poly.pdbx_seq_one_letter_code
_entity_poly.pdbx_strand_id
1 'polypeptide(L)'
;RHGDFLKTFLQRYQSEFGFTLSDRTIMVDDIRVRGIGQSLVKIEESIEKASGPPPVDTITSVYFDNVGYCDSPVYLMSSLRAGHQITGPAVVMDELSTILVEPDCTATVTTSGDLLIHVGSGQRRVVGTHLDAIQLSIFSHRFMSIAEQMGRVLQRTAISTNIKERLDFSCALFGPDGGLVSNAPHIPVHLGAMQETVQYQMKMLRDNFHEGDVILSNHPKAGGSHLPDLTVITPVFYKGIEKPVFFVASRGHHADIGGITPGSMPPHSKSLREEGATFKSFFLVKGGKFCEQEVTEALMAPALVPGSSGTRNLKENISDLKAQIAANQKGINLVRELIDVYGLDVVQAYMGHIQQNAELAVRDMLRDIGTATPSHQLSAVEYLDDGSPIQLTVDIDVNTGSAVCDFSGTGPEVWGNCNAPRAITMSALIYCLRCMIGRD
;
A
#
# COMPACT_ATOMS: atom_id res chain seq x y z
N ARG A 1 8.25 15.78 35.28
CA ARG A 1 9.67 15.49 34.98
C ARG A 1 9.86 14.07 34.45
N HIS A 2 9.04 13.11 34.87
CA HIS A 2 8.84 11.83 34.19
C HIS A 2 7.47 11.89 33.50
N GLY A 3 7.41 11.53 32.21
CA GLY A 3 6.18 11.61 31.43
C GLY A 3 5.13 10.61 31.90
N ASP A 4 3.87 10.87 31.55
CA ASP A 4 2.81 9.87 31.71
C ASP A 4 3.03 8.74 30.69
N PHE A 5 3.76 7.71 31.12
CA PHE A 5 4.11 6.57 30.27
C PHE A 5 2.87 5.80 29.81
N LEU A 6 1.84 5.72 30.66
CA LEU A 6 0.59 5.03 30.32
C LEU A 6 -0.15 5.79 29.21
N LYS A 7 -0.37 7.08 29.37
CA LYS A 7 -1.01 7.91 28.33
C LYS A 7 -0.20 7.90 27.03
N THR A 8 1.12 8.03 27.12
CA THR A 8 2.00 7.99 25.95
C THR A 8 1.94 6.63 25.25
N PHE A 9 1.92 5.53 26.01
CA PHE A 9 1.76 4.19 25.47
C PHE A 9 0.40 4.02 24.78
N LEU A 10 -0.70 4.42 25.42
CA LEU A 10 -2.05 4.32 24.84
C LEU A 10 -2.20 5.19 23.57
N GLN A 11 -1.65 6.40 23.55
CA GLN A 11 -1.66 7.27 22.37
C GLN A 11 -0.85 6.65 21.23
N ARG A 12 0.32 6.08 21.53
CA ARG A 12 1.15 5.39 20.54
C ARG A 12 0.47 4.12 20.03
N TYR A 13 -0.11 3.32 20.91
CA TYR A 13 -0.87 2.12 20.55
C TYR A 13 -2.06 2.47 19.66
N GLN A 14 -2.86 3.49 20.00
CA GLN A 14 -3.95 3.98 19.14
C GLN A 14 -3.44 4.46 17.78
N SER A 15 -2.29 5.15 17.73
CA SER A 15 -1.69 5.63 16.48
C SER A 15 -1.19 4.48 15.59
N GLU A 16 -0.63 3.44 16.20
CA GLU A 16 -0.08 2.27 15.50
C GLU A 16 -1.16 1.24 15.12
N PHE A 17 -2.16 1.01 15.97
CA PHE A 17 -3.17 -0.05 15.82
C PHE A 17 -4.59 0.44 15.52
N GLY A 18 -4.91 1.73 15.68
CA GLY A 18 -6.23 2.29 15.38
C GLY A 18 -7.32 2.04 16.43
N PHE A 19 -7.03 1.29 17.49
CA PHE A 19 -7.90 1.04 18.64
C PHE A 19 -7.08 0.91 19.94
N THR A 20 -7.74 0.86 21.09
CA THR A 20 -7.11 0.54 22.39
C THR A 20 -7.76 -0.69 23.03
N LEU A 21 -7.01 -1.35 23.92
CA LEU A 21 -7.51 -2.45 24.74
C LEU A 21 -7.77 -1.93 26.15
N SER A 22 -9.02 -1.59 26.47
CA SER A 22 -9.41 -0.96 27.75
C SER A 22 -9.23 -1.86 28.96
N ASP A 23 -9.37 -3.18 28.80
CA ASP A 23 -9.53 -4.13 29.91
C ASP A 23 -8.34 -5.09 30.06
N ARG A 24 -7.16 -4.69 29.57
CA ARG A 24 -5.93 -5.49 29.61
C ARG A 24 -4.88 -4.82 30.49
N THR A 25 -4.28 -5.59 31.41
CA THR A 25 -3.12 -5.15 32.18
C THR A 25 -1.93 -4.92 31.24
N ILE A 26 -1.37 -3.71 31.26
CA ILE A 26 -0.17 -3.38 30.50
C ILE A 26 1.06 -3.81 31.32
N MET A 27 1.89 -4.66 30.72
CA MET A 27 3.14 -5.12 31.33
C MET A 27 4.32 -4.32 30.79
N VAL A 28 5.22 -3.89 31.68
CA VAL A 28 6.52 -3.33 31.30
C VAL A 28 7.50 -4.49 31.20
N ASP A 29 7.95 -4.77 29.98
CA ASP A 29 8.85 -5.89 29.67
C ASP A 29 10.33 -5.48 29.74
N ASP A 30 10.67 -4.29 29.21
CA ASP A 30 12.05 -3.79 29.11
C ASP A 30 12.14 -2.30 29.51
N ILE A 31 13.27 -1.90 30.11
CA ILE A 31 13.59 -0.51 30.47
C ILE A 31 14.93 -0.14 29.82
N ARG A 32 14.87 0.75 28.82
CA ARG A 32 16.06 1.26 28.13
C ARG A 32 16.47 2.62 28.67
N VAL A 33 17.71 2.71 29.13
CA VAL A 33 18.32 3.97 29.61
C VAL A 33 19.30 4.48 28.55
N ARG A 34 19.02 5.67 27.99
CA ARG A 34 19.96 6.35 27.08
C ARG A 34 20.72 7.43 27.86
N GLY A 35 22.02 7.20 28.08
CA GLY A 35 22.94 8.23 28.53
C GLY A 35 23.42 9.07 27.34
N ILE A 36 23.38 10.40 27.47
CA ILE A 36 23.92 11.32 26.48
C ILE A 36 25.08 12.06 27.15
N GLY A 37 26.29 11.89 26.62
CA GLY A 37 27.46 12.65 27.02
C GLY A 37 27.77 13.73 25.98
N GLN A 38 28.15 14.91 26.43
CA GLN A 38 28.59 15.99 25.54
C GLN A 38 30.13 16.05 25.57
N SER A 39 30.76 15.88 24.40
CA SER A 39 32.19 16.16 24.24
C SER A 39 32.39 17.65 23.99
N LEU A 40 33.40 18.26 24.64
CA LEU A 40 33.79 19.65 24.42
C LEU A 40 34.87 19.80 23.33
N VAL A 41 35.26 18.70 22.67
CA VAL A 41 36.24 18.73 21.57
C VAL A 41 35.57 19.35 20.36
N LYS A 42 36.02 20.55 19.97
CA LYS A 42 35.65 21.18 18.69
C LYS A 42 36.46 20.52 17.58
N ILE A 43 35.77 19.87 16.65
CA ILE A 43 36.37 19.20 15.49
C ILE A 43 36.35 20.12 14.25
N GLU A 44 35.51 21.15 14.25
CA GLU A 44 35.35 22.05 13.11
C GLU A 44 36.42 23.15 13.08
N GLU A 45 37.25 23.14 12.03
CA GLU A 45 38.13 24.25 11.69
C GLU A 45 37.35 25.37 11.01
N SER A 46 37.57 26.62 11.44
CA SER A 46 36.92 27.77 10.84
C SER A 46 37.70 28.27 9.64
N ILE A 47 37.03 28.49 8.51
CA ILE A 47 37.63 29.15 7.35
C ILE A 47 37.67 30.67 7.53
N GLU A 48 38.50 31.35 6.74
CA GLU A 48 38.60 32.81 6.78
C GLU A 48 37.27 33.50 6.46
N LYS A 49 37.00 34.63 7.13
CA LYS A 49 35.81 35.45 6.89
C LYS A 49 35.96 36.24 5.60
N ALA A 50 34.85 36.36 4.88
CA ALA A 50 34.74 37.21 3.71
C ALA A 50 35.06 38.68 4.02
N SER A 51 35.83 39.32 3.14
CA SER A 51 36.14 40.76 3.18
C SER A 51 35.41 41.57 2.10
N GLY A 52 34.69 40.90 1.20
CA GLY A 52 34.01 41.49 0.05
C GLY A 52 32.93 40.57 -0.54
N PRO A 53 32.37 40.91 -1.71
CA PRO A 53 31.39 40.05 -2.40
C PRO A 53 32.05 38.75 -2.90
N PRO A 54 31.27 37.67 -3.08
CA PRO A 54 31.81 36.41 -3.59
C PRO A 54 32.40 36.58 -5.00
N PRO A 55 33.61 36.07 -5.25
CA PRO A 55 34.25 36.18 -6.56
C PRO A 55 33.52 35.31 -7.60
N VAL A 56 33.02 35.95 -8.65
CA VAL A 56 32.43 35.25 -9.81
C VAL A 56 33.56 34.75 -10.70
N ASP A 57 33.54 33.47 -11.04
CA ASP A 57 34.52 32.83 -11.93
C ASP A 57 34.15 33.03 -13.40
N THR A 58 32.91 32.71 -13.75
CA THR A 58 32.36 32.90 -15.10
C THR A 58 30.85 33.12 -15.04
N ILE A 59 30.22 33.39 -16.18
CA ILE A 59 28.77 33.49 -16.34
C ILE A 59 28.35 32.50 -17.42
N THR A 60 27.30 31.71 -17.15
CA THR A 60 26.76 30.73 -18.10
C THR A 60 25.25 30.84 -18.21
N SER A 61 24.69 30.43 -19.34
CA SER A 61 23.23 30.44 -19.54
C SER A 61 22.61 29.17 -18.96
N VAL A 62 21.68 29.32 -18.03
CA VAL A 62 20.96 28.22 -17.38
C VAL A 62 19.46 28.41 -17.56
N TYR A 63 18.75 27.34 -17.89
CA TYR A 63 17.29 27.35 -18.04
C TYR A 63 16.61 26.90 -16.74
N PHE A 64 15.61 27.67 -16.30
CA PHE A 64 14.70 27.30 -15.22
C PHE A 64 13.25 27.41 -15.71
N ASP A 65 12.39 26.44 -15.36
CA ASP A 65 11.00 26.37 -15.85
C ASP A 65 10.17 27.64 -15.54
N ASN A 66 10.44 28.32 -14.44
CA ASN A 66 9.66 29.47 -13.97
C ASN A 66 10.14 30.81 -14.54
N VAL A 67 11.41 30.93 -14.96
CA VAL A 67 12.00 32.21 -15.42
C VAL A 67 12.65 32.13 -16.81
N GLY A 68 12.75 30.94 -17.41
CA GLY A 68 13.37 30.71 -18.71
C GLY A 68 14.91 30.66 -18.64
N TYR A 69 15.56 30.98 -19.77
CA TYR A 69 17.02 31.11 -19.81
C TYR A 69 17.46 32.37 -19.07
N CYS A 70 18.45 32.23 -18.18
CA CYS A 70 19.03 33.34 -17.44
C CYS A 70 20.56 33.21 -17.37
N ASP A 71 21.23 34.36 -17.39
CA ASP A 71 22.67 34.46 -17.21
C ASP A 71 22.99 34.25 -15.72
N SER A 72 23.56 33.09 -15.40
CA SER A 72 23.83 32.66 -14.03
C SER A 72 25.34 32.75 -13.73
N PRO A 73 25.75 33.49 -12.70
CA PRO A 73 27.14 33.50 -12.25
C PRO A 73 27.54 32.13 -11.71
N VAL A 74 28.76 31.74 -12.03
CA VAL A 74 29.41 30.52 -11.56
C VAL A 74 30.46 30.89 -10.52
N TYR A 75 30.40 30.24 -9.37
CA TYR A 75 31.34 30.42 -8.26
C TYR A 75 32.13 29.13 -8.05
N LEU A 76 33.43 29.24 -7.75
CA LEU A 76 34.24 28.11 -7.31
C LEU A 76 34.21 28.01 -5.79
N MET A 77 33.85 26.85 -5.24
CA MET A 77 33.74 26.64 -3.80
C MET A 77 35.04 26.97 -3.06
N SER A 78 36.19 26.61 -3.64
CA SER A 78 37.54 26.90 -3.13
C SER A 78 37.85 28.41 -2.98
N SER A 79 37.18 29.25 -3.77
CA SER A 79 37.33 30.71 -3.76
C SER A 79 36.37 31.41 -2.79
N LEU A 80 35.42 30.68 -2.20
CA LEU A 80 34.46 31.23 -1.26
C LEU A 80 34.99 31.27 0.18
N ARG A 81 34.41 32.15 1.00
CA ARG A 81 34.84 32.45 2.38
C ARG A 81 33.63 32.57 3.29
N ALA A 82 33.83 32.39 4.60
CA ALA A 82 32.74 32.39 5.57
C ALA A 82 31.97 33.72 5.51
N GLY A 83 30.64 33.63 5.36
CA GLY A 83 29.74 34.78 5.26
C GLY A 83 29.44 35.26 3.84
N HIS A 84 30.08 34.70 2.79
CA HIS A 84 29.64 34.96 1.42
C HIS A 84 28.19 34.50 1.23
N GLN A 85 27.39 35.35 0.58
CA GLN A 85 26.01 35.06 0.19
C GLN A 85 25.90 35.05 -1.33
N ILE A 86 25.29 34.01 -1.87
CA ILE A 86 25.04 33.81 -3.29
C ILE A 86 23.52 33.74 -3.46
N THR A 87 22.97 34.72 -4.17
CA THR A 87 21.54 34.75 -4.50
C THR A 87 21.34 34.04 -5.83
N GLY A 88 20.39 33.11 -5.89
CA GLY A 88 20.05 32.44 -7.15
C GLY A 88 19.37 33.37 -8.15
N PRO A 89 19.39 33.05 -9.46
CA PRO A 89 19.96 31.84 -10.06
C PRO A 89 21.49 31.88 -10.14
N ALA A 90 22.17 30.83 -9.64
CA ALA A 90 23.64 30.74 -9.64
C ALA A 90 24.12 29.28 -9.62
N VAL A 91 25.36 29.06 -10.06
CA VAL A 91 26.01 27.74 -10.00
C VAL A 91 27.22 27.83 -9.07
N VAL A 92 27.36 26.88 -8.14
CA VAL A 92 28.56 26.73 -7.31
C VAL A 92 29.22 25.41 -7.68
N MET A 93 30.44 25.48 -8.21
CA MET A 93 31.21 24.31 -8.57
C MET A 93 32.20 23.97 -7.45
N ASP A 94 32.18 22.72 -7.04
CA ASP A 94 33.12 22.10 -6.13
C ASP A 94 33.84 20.96 -6.86
N GLU A 95 34.93 20.44 -6.29
CA GLU A 95 35.76 19.42 -6.95
C GLU A 95 34.98 18.14 -7.31
N LEU A 96 33.94 17.82 -6.51
CA LEU A 96 33.14 16.60 -6.66
C LEU A 96 31.66 16.86 -6.95
N SER A 97 31.22 18.12 -7.01
CA SER A 97 29.81 18.44 -7.17
C SER A 97 29.56 19.78 -7.86
N THR A 98 28.42 19.88 -8.54
CA THR A 98 27.91 21.13 -9.09
C THR A 98 26.58 21.42 -8.41
N ILE A 99 26.56 22.48 -7.60
CA ILE A 99 25.40 22.89 -6.82
C ILE A 99 24.67 24.00 -7.57
N LEU A 100 23.39 23.79 -7.86
CA LEU A 100 22.53 24.81 -8.46
C LEU A 100 21.77 25.55 -7.36
N VAL A 101 21.96 26.87 -7.28
CA VAL A 101 21.17 27.75 -6.40
C VAL A 101 20.03 28.31 -7.23
N GLU A 102 18.84 27.74 -7.06
CA GLU A 102 17.64 28.11 -7.81
C GLU A 102 17.19 29.58 -7.58
N PRO A 103 16.39 30.17 -8.50
CA PRO A 103 15.69 31.42 -8.24
C PRO A 103 14.98 31.40 -6.87
N ASP A 104 14.92 32.55 -6.21
CA ASP A 104 14.37 32.73 -4.85
C ASP A 104 15.14 31.98 -3.73
N CYS A 105 16.23 31.28 -4.03
CA CYS A 105 17.09 30.68 -3.01
C CYS A 105 18.33 31.54 -2.72
N THR A 106 18.87 31.42 -1.52
CA THR A 106 20.13 32.07 -1.13
C THR A 106 21.05 31.07 -0.46
N ALA A 107 22.22 30.86 -1.03
CA ALA A 107 23.28 30.05 -0.43
C ALA A 107 24.19 30.94 0.42
N THR A 108 24.49 30.51 1.65
CA THR A 108 25.42 31.19 2.57
C THR A 108 26.52 30.23 2.97
N VAL A 109 27.78 30.67 2.86
CA VAL A 109 28.93 29.90 3.32
C VAL A 109 29.05 30.06 4.84
N THR A 110 28.97 28.96 5.56
CA THR A 110 29.08 28.92 7.02
C THR A 110 30.52 29.15 7.49
N THR A 111 30.73 29.26 8.80
CA THR A 111 32.09 29.41 9.37
C THR A 111 32.96 28.17 9.21
N SER A 112 32.36 27.00 9.08
CA SER A 112 33.03 25.71 8.81
C SER A 112 33.30 25.48 7.32
N GLY A 113 32.77 26.34 6.44
CA GLY A 113 32.88 26.18 4.98
C GLY A 113 31.75 25.39 4.33
N ASP A 114 30.75 24.94 5.10
CA ASP A 114 29.55 24.32 4.53
C ASP A 114 28.70 25.35 3.78
N LEU A 115 27.98 24.90 2.74
CA LEU A 115 27.01 25.72 2.02
C LEU A 115 25.60 25.53 2.63
N LEU A 116 25.12 26.54 3.36
CA LEU A 116 23.74 26.56 3.87
C LEU A 116 22.83 27.22 2.85
N ILE A 117 21.94 26.44 2.22
CA ILE A 117 20.96 26.97 1.26
C ILE A 117 19.65 27.28 1.99
N HIS A 118 19.30 28.57 2.02
CA HIS A 118 17.97 29.01 2.40
C HIS A 118 17.06 28.97 1.17
N VAL A 119 16.13 28.02 1.16
CA VAL A 119 15.08 27.95 0.14
C VAL A 119 14.05 29.03 0.46
N GLY A 120 13.93 30.03 -0.41
CA GLY A 120 12.94 31.09 -0.21
C GLY A 120 11.51 30.56 -0.30
N SER A 121 10.53 31.43 -0.04
CA SER A 121 9.11 31.07 -0.03
C SER A 121 8.52 30.84 -1.44
N GLY A 122 9.37 30.60 -2.45
CA GLY A 122 9.02 30.56 -3.87
C GLY A 122 7.67 29.88 -4.11
N GLN A 123 6.89 30.37 -5.07
CA GLN A 123 5.54 29.85 -5.30
C GLN A 123 5.63 28.34 -5.53
N ARG A 124 5.21 27.55 -4.53
CA ARG A 124 5.06 26.11 -4.70
C ARG A 124 4.11 25.94 -5.86
N ARG A 125 4.60 25.33 -6.94
CA ARG A 125 3.76 24.97 -8.08
C ARG A 125 2.60 24.14 -7.54
N VAL A 126 1.41 24.72 -7.58
CA VAL A 126 0.21 24.03 -7.12
C VAL A 126 0.01 22.85 -8.07
N VAL A 127 0.10 21.64 -7.53
CA VAL A 127 -0.19 20.44 -8.31
C VAL A 127 -1.69 20.44 -8.55
N GLY A 128 -2.10 20.58 -9.81
CA GLY A 128 -3.50 20.52 -10.20
C GLY A 128 -3.95 19.09 -10.51
N THR A 129 -5.22 18.94 -10.86
CA THR A 129 -5.83 17.65 -11.22
C THR A 129 -5.50 17.19 -12.64
N HIS A 130 -4.88 18.05 -13.46
CA HIS A 130 -4.47 17.72 -14.82
C HIS A 130 -3.29 16.75 -14.85
N LEU A 131 -3.29 15.86 -15.84
CA LEU A 131 -2.23 14.88 -16.05
C LEU A 131 -0.89 15.57 -16.30
N ASP A 132 0.08 15.31 -15.43
CA ASP A 132 1.49 15.67 -15.58
C ASP A 132 2.33 14.40 -15.42
N ALA A 133 3.25 14.13 -16.36
CA ALA A 133 3.99 12.88 -16.39
C ALA A 133 4.93 12.69 -15.18
N ILE A 134 5.51 13.79 -14.68
CA ILE A 134 6.39 13.76 -13.51
C ILE A 134 5.56 13.47 -12.26
N GLN A 135 4.44 14.17 -12.11
CA GLN A 135 3.52 13.93 -10.99
C GLN A 135 2.91 12.53 -11.05
N LEU A 136 2.57 12.01 -12.24
CA LEU A 136 2.06 10.65 -12.40
C LEU A 136 3.04 9.62 -11.81
N SER A 137 4.33 9.75 -12.14
CA SER A 137 5.38 8.90 -11.57
C SER A 137 5.49 9.06 -10.05
N ILE A 138 5.50 10.31 -9.55
CA ILE A 138 5.56 10.60 -8.11
C ILE A 138 4.38 9.97 -7.37
N PHE A 139 3.14 10.16 -7.85
CA PHE A 139 1.94 9.60 -7.23
C PHE A 139 1.94 8.06 -7.29
N SER A 140 2.35 7.47 -8.40
CA SER A 140 2.49 6.01 -8.54
C SER A 140 3.43 5.44 -7.46
N HIS A 141 4.63 6.01 -7.32
CA HIS A 141 5.57 5.60 -6.27
C HIS A 141 5.07 5.87 -4.86
N ARG A 142 4.33 6.97 -4.63
CA ARG A 142 3.72 7.26 -3.33
C ARG A 142 2.65 6.23 -2.96
N PHE A 143 1.73 5.92 -3.87
CA PHE A 143 0.71 4.89 -3.63
C PHE A 143 1.33 3.51 -3.42
N MET A 144 2.36 3.15 -4.19
CA MET A 144 3.10 1.90 -3.97
C MET A 144 3.78 1.89 -2.58
N SER A 145 4.45 3.00 -2.22
CA SER A 145 5.09 3.14 -0.91
C SER A 145 4.12 2.97 0.26
N ILE A 146 2.86 3.44 0.11
CA ILE A 146 1.80 3.21 1.11
C ILE A 146 1.59 1.70 1.31
N ALA A 147 1.32 0.96 0.23
CA ALA A 147 1.08 -0.48 0.28
C ALA A 147 2.29 -1.25 0.85
N GLU A 148 3.52 -0.88 0.48
CA GLU A 148 4.74 -1.48 1.02
C GLU A 148 4.92 -1.19 2.51
N GLN A 149 4.66 0.04 2.96
CA GLN A 149 4.78 0.40 4.36
C GLN A 149 3.74 -0.31 5.22
N MET A 150 2.52 -0.50 4.72
CA MET A 150 1.52 -1.37 5.35
C MET A 150 2.07 -2.80 5.49
N GLY A 151 2.64 -3.35 4.42
CA GLY A 151 3.23 -4.70 4.41
C GLY A 151 4.38 -4.86 5.41
N ARG A 152 5.28 -3.87 5.51
CA ARG A 152 6.38 -3.88 6.51
C ARG A 152 5.85 -3.86 7.94
N VAL A 153 4.76 -3.13 8.21
CA VAL A 153 4.11 -3.14 9.54
C VAL A 153 3.51 -4.52 9.82
N LEU A 154 2.78 -5.09 8.87
CA LEU A 154 2.18 -6.43 9.00
C LEU A 154 3.25 -7.48 9.30
N GLN A 155 4.31 -7.54 8.49
CA GLN A 155 5.41 -8.49 8.66
C GLN A 155 6.06 -8.38 10.06
N ARG A 156 6.31 -7.15 10.53
CA ARG A 156 7.00 -6.93 11.81
C ARG A 156 6.14 -7.27 13.03
N THR A 157 4.84 -7.05 12.94
CA THR A 157 3.91 -7.19 14.06
C THR A 157 3.22 -8.55 14.12
N ALA A 158 3.13 -9.26 13.00
CA ALA A 158 2.64 -10.63 12.95
C ALA A 158 3.54 -11.59 13.75
N ILE A 159 2.92 -12.66 14.25
CA ILE A 159 3.61 -13.71 15.01
C ILE A 159 3.60 -15.07 14.32
N SER A 160 2.65 -15.34 13.41
CA SER A 160 2.66 -16.60 12.67
C SER A 160 3.80 -16.64 11.65
N THR A 161 4.33 -17.84 11.44
CA THR A 161 5.39 -18.09 10.45
C THR A 161 4.94 -17.79 9.02
N ASN A 162 3.67 -18.02 8.69
CA ASN A 162 3.13 -17.78 7.35
C ASN A 162 3.19 -16.29 6.97
N ILE A 163 2.79 -15.39 7.88
CA ILE A 163 2.81 -13.95 7.60
C ILE A 163 4.22 -13.38 7.82
N LYS A 164 4.87 -13.73 8.93
CA LYS A 164 6.14 -13.12 9.35
C LYS A 164 7.33 -13.54 8.48
N GLU A 165 7.43 -14.84 8.19
CA GLU A 165 8.61 -15.44 7.56
C GLU A 165 8.35 -15.85 6.11
N ARG A 166 7.20 -16.46 5.80
CA ARG A 166 6.85 -16.87 4.42
C ARG A 166 6.29 -15.71 3.57
N LEU A 167 5.95 -14.58 4.20
CA LEU A 167 5.39 -13.40 3.55
C LEU A 167 4.09 -13.68 2.77
N ASP A 168 3.29 -14.60 3.30
CA ASP A 168 2.00 -14.98 2.71
C ASP A 168 0.91 -13.98 3.11
N PHE A 169 1.07 -12.76 2.60
CA PHE A 169 0.15 -11.65 2.81
C PHE A 169 0.21 -10.65 1.65
N SER A 170 -0.79 -9.78 1.55
CA SER A 170 -0.73 -8.61 0.69
C SER A 170 -1.44 -7.43 1.33
N CYS A 171 -0.95 -6.22 1.03
CA CYS A 171 -1.54 -4.96 1.45
C CYS A 171 -1.85 -4.13 0.20
N ALA A 172 -3.00 -3.45 0.21
CA ALA A 172 -3.47 -2.71 -0.94
C ALA A 172 -4.29 -1.48 -0.55
N LEU A 173 -4.24 -0.48 -1.43
CA LEU A 173 -5.04 0.74 -1.40
C LEU A 173 -6.09 0.68 -2.50
N PHE A 174 -7.30 1.13 -2.19
CA PHE A 174 -8.45 1.13 -3.09
C PHE A 174 -9.09 2.51 -3.12
N GLY A 175 -9.57 2.90 -4.30
CA GLY A 175 -10.28 4.15 -4.52
C GLY A 175 -11.65 4.21 -3.84
N PRO A 176 -12.37 5.34 -3.97
CA PRO A 176 -13.71 5.52 -3.40
C PRO A 176 -14.76 4.57 -3.99
N ASP A 177 -14.50 3.99 -5.17
CA ASP A 177 -15.31 2.98 -5.84
C ASP A 177 -14.88 1.53 -5.51
N GLY A 178 -13.87 1.38 -4.65
CA GLY A 178 -13.27 0.10 -4.30
C GLY A 178 -12.34 -0.47 -5.37
N GLY A 179 -12.04 0.27 -6.44
CA GLY A 179 -11.06 -0.12 -7.47
C GLY A 179 -9.64 -0.12 -6.92
N LEU A 180 -8.83 -1.11 -7.30
CA LEU A 180 -7.44 -1.23 -6.86
C LEU A 180 -6.60 -0.05 -7.37
N VAL A 181 -5.83 0.57 -6.48
CA VAL A 181 -4.92 1.69 -6.79
C VAL A 181 -3.48 1.21 -6.77
N SER A 182 -3.09 0.53 -5.69
CA SER A 182 -1.75 -0.03 -5.53
C SER A 182 -1.81 -1.26 -4.65
N ASN A 183 -0.87 -2.18 -4.87
CA ASN A 183 -0.70 -3.38 -4.06
C ASN A 183 0.78 -3.71 -3.91
N ALA A 184 1.19 -4.13 -2.71
CA ALA A 184 2.53 -4.69 -2.52
C ALA A 184 2.62 -6.06 -3.22
N PRO A 185 3.63 -6.31 -4.07
CA PRO A 185 3.70 -7.52 -4.89
C PRO A 185 4.29 -8.69 -4.08
N HIS A 186 3.41 -9.50 -3.48
CA HIS A 186 3.84 -10.70 -2.75
C HIS A 186 3.17 -11.95 -3.28
N ILE A 187 1.83 -11.95 -3.43
CA ILE A 187 1.07 -13.15 -3.80
C ILE A 187 0.09 -12.85 -4.96
N PRO A 188 0.25 -13.47 -6.14
CA PRO A 188 -0.59 -13.24 -7.31
C PRO A 188 -2.10 -13.40 -7.09
N VAL A 189 -2.53 -14.39 -6.32
CA VAL A 189 -3.97 -14.66 -6.10
C VAL A 189 -4.67 -13.53 -5.33
N HIS A 190 -3.92 -12.63 -4.69
CA HIS A 190 -4.49 -11.48 -3.99
C HIS A 190 -4.85 -10.31 -4.92
N LEU A 191 -4.22 -10.23 -6.11
CA LEU A 191 -4.24 -9.06 -7.00
C LEU A 191 -5.65 -8.68 -7.50
N GLY A 192 -6.54 -9.66 -7.68
CA GLY A 192 -7.94 -9.43 -8.08
C GLY A 192 -8.95 -9.65 -6.95
N ALA A 193 -8.69 -10.63 -6.08
CA ALA A 193 -9.64 -11.08 -5.08
C ALA A 193 -9.87 -10.04 -3.97
N MET A 194 -8.85 -9.23 -3.64
CA MET A 194 -9.02 -8.17 -2.64
C MET A 194 -9.92 -7.04 -3.15
N GLN A 195 -9.85 -6.67 -4.44
CA GLN A 195 -10.76 -5.68 -5.05
C GLN A 195 -12.22 -6.15 -4.96
N GLU A 196 -12.49 -7.40 -5.34
CA GLU A 196 -13.83 -7.98 -5.20
C GLU A 196 -14.32 -7.99 -3.76
N THR A 197 -13.43 -8.26 -2.81
CA THR A 197 -13.76 -8.24 -1.39
C THR A 197 -14.18 -6.85 -0.94
N VAL A 198 -13.42 -5.81 -1.28
CA VAL A 198 -13.73 -4.42 -0.93
C VAL A 198 -15.06 -4.00 -1.57
N GLN A 199 -15.23 -4.21 -2.88
CA GLN A 199 -16.46 -3.87 -3.59
C GLN A 199 -17.67 -4.65 -3.07
N TYR A 200 -17.49 -5.90 -2.62
CA TYR A 200 -18.54 -6.66 -1.97
C TYR A 200 -18.99 -5.98 -0.67
N GLN A 201 -18.04 -5.60 0.20
CA GLN A 201 -18.38 -4.92 1.46
C GLN A 201 -19.06 -3.58 1.19
N MET A 202 -18.63 -2.83 0.17
CA MET A 202 -19.29 -1.59 -0.23
C MET A 202 -20.74 -1.80 -0.66
N LYS A 203 -21.02 -2.84 -1.45
CA LYS A 203 -22.39 -3.20 -1.84
C LYS A 203 -23.25 -3.68 -0.66
N MET A 204 -22.64 -4.45 0.25
CA MET A 204 -23.28 -5.04 1.41
C MET A 204 -23.65 -3.99 2.47
N LEU A 205 -22.71 -3.10 2.80
CA LEU A 205 -22.85 -2.10 3.86
C LEU A 205 -23.41 -0.77 3.37
N ARG A 206 -23.29 -0.46 2.07
CA ARG A 206 -23.73 0.80 1.46
C ARG A 206 -23.15 2.00 2.20
N ASP A 207 -24.01 2.81 2.84
CA ASP A 207 -23.63 4.00 3.59
C ASP A 207 -23.36 3.71 5.09
N ASN A 208 -23.43 2.45 5.54
CA ASN A 208 -23.23 2.08 6.96
C ASN A 208 -21.75 1.90 7.35
N PHE A 209 -20.83 2.61 6.69
CA PHE A 209 -19.44 2.68 7.12
C PHE A 209 -19.28 3.84 8.11
N HIS A 210 -18.56 3.60 9.21
CA HIS A 210 -18.18 4.67 10.13
C HIS A 210 -16.66 4.72 10.26
N GLU A 211 -16.15 5.91 10.57
CA GLU A 211 -14.73 6.10 10.84
C GLU A 211 -14.29 5.21 12.02
N GLY A 212 -13.23 4.42 11.80
CA GLY A 212 -12.70 3.49 12.80
C GLY A 212 -13.35 2.10 12.79
N ASP A 213 -14.35 1.84 11.95
CA ASP A 213 -14.84 0.49 11.73
C ASP A 213 -13.80 -0.35 10.97
N VAL A 214 -13.67 -1.63 11.32
CA VAL A 214 -12.80 -2.57 10.61
C VAL A 214 -13.59 -3.84 10.31
N ILE A 215 -13.56 -4.27 9.05
CA ILE A 215 -14.33 -5.41 8.55
C ILE A 215 -13.40 -6.58 8.24
N LEU A 216 -13.79 -7.79 8.62
CA LEU A 216 -13.16 -9.06 8.32
C LEU A 216 -14.00 -9.87 7.32
N SER A 217 -13.35 -10.42 6.29
CA SER A 217 -13.97 -11.31 5.30
C SER A 217 -12.99 -12.35 4.77
N ASN A 218 -13.45 -13.58 4.59
CA ASN A 218 -12.77 -14.67 3.87
C ASN A 218 -13.74 -15.53 3.05
N HIS A 219 -15.05 -15.26 3.12
CA HIS A 219 -16.05 -16.11 2.47
C HIS A 219 -15.89 -16.02 0.94
N PRO A 220 -15.92 -17.15 0.21
CA PRO A 220 -15.85 -17.17 -1.26
C PRO A 220 -16.87 -16.28 -1.99
N LYS A 221 -18.08 -16.10 -1.43
CA LYS A 221 -19.12 -15.21 -1.98
C LYS A 221 -18.81 -13.72 -1.79
N ALA A 222 -17.83 -13.40 -0.96
CA ALA A 222 -17.43 -12.05 -0.56
C ALA A 222 -15.97 -11.76 -0.94
N GLY A 223 -15.48 -12.36 -2.03
CA GLY A 223 -14.13 -12.11 -2.56
C GLY A 223 -12.99 -12.91 -1.91
N GLY A 224 -13.30 -13.87 -1.02
CA GLY A 224 -12.31 -14.79 -0.46
C GLY A 224 -11.73 -15.74 -1.52
N SER A 225 -10.42 -15.99 -1.43
CA SER A 225 -9.70 -17.01 -2.24
C SER A 225 -9.95 -18.40 -1.66
N HIS A 226 -9.51 -18.60 -0.42
CA HIS A 226 -9.82 -19.75 0.42
C HIS A 226 -9.98 -19.27 1.86
N LEU A 227 -10.55 -20.09 2.74
CA LEU A 227 -10.90 -19.65 4.08
C LEU A 227 -9.69 -19.17 4.92
N PRO A 228 -8.50 -19.79 4.86
CA PRO A 228 -7.31 -19.30 5.57
C PRO A 228 -6.89 -17.87 5.28
N ASP A 229 -7.24 -17.32 4.11
CA ASP A 229 -6.89 -15.95 3.73
C ASP A 229 -7.91 -14.97 4.30
N LEU A 230 -7.60 -14.44 5.47
CA LEU A 230 -8.43 -13.45 6.15
C LEU A 230 -8.12 -12.05 5.59
N THR A 231 -9.14 -11.40 5.01
CA THR A 231 -9.04 -10.03 4.51
C THR A 231 -9.62 -9.05 5.53
N VAL A 232 -8.79 -8.14 6.01
CA VAL A 232 -9.16 -7.04 6.89
C VAL A 232 -9.26 -5.75 6.06
N ILE A 233 -10.45 -5.15 6.03
CA ILE A 233 -10.78 -3.95 5.25
C ILE A 233 -11.09 -2.80 6.20
N THR A 234 -10.54 -1.62 5.95
CA THR A 234 -10.80 -0.42 6.75
C THR A 234 -11.11 0.77 5.83
N PRO A 235 -12.29 1.41 5.97
CA PRO A 235 -12.62 2.64 5.24
C PRO A 235 -11.74 3.81 5.71
N VAL A 236 -11.28 4.62 4.76
CA VAL A 236 -10.50 5.83 5.03
C VAL A 236 -11.43 7.04 4.95
N PHE A 237 -11.63 7.73 6.06
CA PHE A 237 -12.36 8.99 6.12
C PHE A 237 -11.41 10.19 6.11
N TYR A 238 -11.88 11.32 5.61
CA TYR A 238 -11.14 12.59 5.61
C TYR A 238 -12.01 13.75 6.11
N LYS A 239 -11.37 14.79 6.65
CA LYS A 239 -12.00 15.89 7.40
C LYS A 239 -13.20 16.48 6.64
N GLY A 240 -14.37 16.49 7.28
CA GLY A 240 -15.60 17.08 6.72
C GLY A 240 -16.28 16.24 5.62
N ILE A 241 -15.84 15.01 5.38
CA ILE A 241 -16.44 14.11 4.38
C ILE A 241 -17.08 12.93 5.10
N GLU A 242 -18.39 12.77 4.91
CA GLU A 242 -19.21 11.74 5.57
C GLU A 242 -19.08 10.34 4.94
N LYS A 243 -18.43 10.23 3.79
CA LYS A 243 -18.23 8.96 3.09
C LYS A 243 -16.74 8.58 3.03
N PRO A 244 -16.41 7.29 2.95
CA PRO A 244 -15.04 6.86 2.71
C PRO A 244 -14.48 7.47 1.42
N VAL A 245 -13.28 8.05 1.50
CA VAL A 245 -12.57 8.63 0.35
C VAL A 245 -11.63 7.62 -0.33
N PHE A 246 -11.21 6.61 0.42
CA PHE A 246 -10.40 5.47 0.01
C PHE A 246 -10.77 4.27 0.90
N PHE A 247 -10.31 3.09 0.54
CA PHE A 247 -10.26 1.92 1.44
C PHE A 247 -8.83 1.38 1.48
N VAL A 248 -8.43 0.84 2.61
CA VAL A 248 -7.20 0.06 2.74
C VAL A 248 -7.57 -1.36 3.14
N ALA A 249 -6.83 -2.34 2.62
CA ALA A 249 -7.01 -3.72 3.05
C ALA A 249 -5.69 -4.46 3.16
N SER A 250 -5.68 -5.43 4.06
CA SER A 250 -4.61 -6.41 4.20
C SER A 250 -5.23 -7.81 4.19
N ARG A 251 -4.61 -8.73 3.46
CA ARG A 251 -4.96 -10.15 3.44
C ARG A 251 -3.78 -10.94 3.95
N GLY A 252 -3.99 -11.80 4.93
CA GLY A 252 -2.95 -12.63 5.55
C GLY A 252 -3.39 -14.07 5.62
N HIS A 253 -2.46 -14.99 5.36
CA HIS A 253 -2.72 -16.43 5.39
C HIS A 253 -2.53 -17.00 6.79
N HIS A 254 -3.62 -17.47 7.40
CA HIS A 254 -3.59 -18.10 8.72
C HIS A 254 -3.44 -19.63 8.59
N ALA A 255 -2.44 -20.20 9.25
CA ALA A 255 -2.09 -21.63 9.12
C ALA A 255 -3.22 -22.61 9.51
N ASP A 256 -4.09 -22.21 10.43
CA ASP A 256 -5.25 -22.98 10.87
C ASP A 256 -6.32 -21.99 11.35
N ILE A 257 -7.56 -22.23 10.95
CA ILE A 257 -8.75 -21.49 11.36
C ILE A 257 -9.88 -22.46 11.75
N GLY A 258 -9.51 -23.67 12.17
CA GLY A 258 -10.41 -24.77 12.47
C GLY A 258 -10.78 -25.60 11.23
N GLY A 259 -11.66 -26.58 11.42
CA GLY A 259 -12.05 -27.54 10.38
C GLY A 259 -11.74 -28.98 10.76
N ILE A 260 -12.09 -29.90 9.85
CA ILE A 260 -12.00 -31.35 10.07
C ILE A 260 -10.56 -31.88 10.10
N THR A 261 -9.61 -31.13 9.52
CA THR A 261 -8.18 -31.49 9.48
C THR A 261 -7.35 -30.33 10.00
N PRO A 262 -6.25 -30.57 10.75
CA PRO A 262 -5.27 -29.53 11.07
C PRO A 262 -4.61 -28.94 9.82
N GLY A 263 -4.47 -27.63 9.78
CA GLY A 263 -3.82 -26.90 8.68
C GLY A 263 -4.78 -26.08 7.82
N SER A 264 -4.26 -25.54 6.71
CA SER A 264 -4.96 -24.54 5.90
C SER A 264 -6.07 -25.12 5.02
N MET A 265 -5.89 -26.31 4.44
CA MET A 265 -6.77 -26.82 3.39
C MET A 265 -7.12 -28.29 3.64
N PRO A 266 -8.30 -28.60 4.22
CA PRO A 266 -8.67 -29.98 4.55
C PRO A 266 -9.05 -30.75 3.27
N PRO A 267 -8.26 -31.73 2.81
CA PRO A 267 -8.40 -32.34 1.47
C PRO A 267 -9.67 -33.18 1.28
N HIS A 268 -10.39 -33.47 2.36
CA HIS A 268 -11.59 -34.30 2.35
C HIS A 268 -12.86 -33.51 2.68
N SER A 269 -12.78 -32.18 2.79
CA SER A 269 -13.98 -31.36 2.97
C SER A 269 -14.82 -31.35 1.69
N LYS A 270 -16.13 -31.31 1.91
CA LYS A 270 -17.18 -31.26 0.89
C LYS A 270 -18.07 -30.04 1.08
N SER A 271 -17.86 -29.28 2.16
CA SER A 271 -18.56 -28.05 2.46
C SER A 271 -17.69 -27.08 3.26
N LEU A 272 -17.97 -25.78 3.12
CA LEU A 272 -17.26 -24.72 3.86
C LEU A 272 -17.29 -24.91 5.38
N ARG A 273 -18.32 -25.56 5.93
CA ARG A 273 -18.43 -25.83 7.38
C ARG A 273 -17.35 -26.78 7.88
N GLU A 274 -16.79 -27.60 7.00
CA GLU A 274 -15.70 -28.53 7.31
C GLU A 274 -14.32 -27.88 7.11
N GLU A 275 -14.26 -26.70 6.48
CA GLU A 275 -13.03 -25.99 6.08
C GLU A 275 -12.54 -24.96 7.09
N GLY A 276 -13.38 -24.60 8.08
CA GLY A 276 -13.00 -23.71 9.16
C GLY A 276 -13.88 -22.48 9.29
N ALA A 277 -13.40 -21.49 10.03
CA ALA A 277 -14.14 -20.28 10.33
C ALA A 277 -14.43 -19.45 9.06
N THR A 278 -15.70 -19.05 8.90
CA THR A 278 -16.13 -18.32 7.70
C THR A 278 -16.73 -16.96 8.08
N PHE A 279 -16.23 -15.90 7.46
CA PHE A 279 -16.59 -14.50 7.67
C PHE A 279 -17.02 -13.88 6.34
N LYS A 280 -18.29 -13.49 6.25
CA LYS A 280 -18.86 -12.86 5.04
C LYS A 280 -18.79 -11.34 5.08
N SER A 281 -19.13 -10.77 6.23
CA SER A 281 -19.01 -9.36 6.58
C SER A 281 -19.08 -9.31 8.10
N PHE A 282 -17.92 -9.18 8.75
CA PHE A 282 -17.81 -9.26 10.20
C PHE A 282 -17.10 -8.02 10.73
N PHE A 283 -17.65 -7.34 11.73
CA PHE A 283 -16.97 -6.21 12.35
C PHE A 283 -15.90 -6.71 13.32
N LEU A 284 -14.64 -6.53 12.95
CA LEU A 284 -13.48 -6.82 13.79
C LEU A 284 -13.20 -5.68 14.79
N VAL A 285 -13.48 -4.44 14.36
CA VAL A 285 -13.54 -3.26 15.22
C VAL A 285 -14.84 -2.53 14.91
N LYS A 286 -15.57 -2.15 15.95
CA LYS A 286 -16.81 -1.37 15.83
C LYS A 286 -16.80 -0.23 16.84
N GLY A 287 -16.97 1.01 16.37
CA GLY A 287 -16.92 2.19 17.24
C GLY A 287 -15.61 2.30 18.04
N GLY A 288 -14.47 1.95 17.40
CA GLY A 288 -13.14 1.98 18.01
C GLY A 288 -12.84 0.88 19.02
N LYS A 289 -13.72 -0.12 19.19
CA LYS A 289 -13.53 -1.26 20.10
C LYS A 289 -13.30 -2.56 19.31
N PHE A 290 -12.24 -3.28 19.66
CA PHE A 290 -11.93 -4.59 19.07
C PHE A 290 -12.90 -5.66 19.60
N CYS A 291 -13.62 -6.34 18.70
CA CYS A 291 -14.64 -7.35 18.99
C CYS A 291 -14.01 -8.72 19.31
N GLU A 292 -13.17 -8.77 20.34
CA GLU A 292 -12.33 -9.94 20.67
C GLU A 292 -13.15 -11.18 21.01
N GLN A 293 -14.24 -11.00 21.75
CA GLN A 293 -15.12 -12.12 22.15
C GLN A 293 -15.81 -12.70 20.91
N GLU A 294 -16.43 -11.84 20.11
CA GLU A 294 -17.21 -12.24 18.94
C GLU A 294 -16.33 -12.92 17.87
N VAL A 295 -15.12 -12.39 17.63
CA VAL A 295 -14.21 -13.02 16.67
C VAL A 295 -13.67 -14.35 17.20
N THR A 296 -13.47 -14.47 18.52
CA THR A 296 -13.08 -15.73 19.16
C THR A 296 -14.18 -16.78 19.02
N GLU A 297 -15.43 -16.42 19.33
CA GLU A 297 -16.58 -17.30 19.15
C GLU A 297 -16.72 -17.77 17.70
N ALA A 298 -16.54 -16.86 16.74
CA ALA A 298 -16.58 -17.19 15.32
C ALA A 298 -15.42 -18.11 14.87
N LEU A 299 -14.21 -17.89 15.38
CA LEU A 299 -13.04 -18.75 15.12
C LEU A 299 -13.17 -20.15 15.77
N MET A 300 -13.92 -20.25 16.86
CA MET A 300 -14.19 -21.52 17.55
C MET A 300 -15.44 -22.24 17.04
N ALA A 301 -16.35 -21.55 16.35
CA ALA A 301 -17.59 -22.08 15.81
C ALA A 301 -17.44 -23.37 14.95
N PRO A 302 -16.34 -23.60 14.20
CA PRO A 302 -16.15 -24.87 13.50
C PRO A 302 -16.19 -26.11 14.41
N ALA A 303 -15.92 -25.98 15.72
CA ALA A 303 -16.06 -27.06 16.71
C ALA A 303 -17.49 -27.59 16.86
N LEU A 304 -18.50 -26.83 16.40
CA LEU A 304 -19.91 -27.24 16.44
C LEU A 304 -20.25 -28.28 15.36
N VAL A 305 -19.34 -28.53 14.41
CA VAL A 305 -19.50 -29.53 13.35
C VAL A 305 -18.91 -30.86 13.85
N PRO A 306 -19.67 -31.98 13.79
CA PRO A 306 -19.16 -33.29 14.21
C PRO A 306 -17.85 -33.66 13.50
N GLY A 307 -16.84 -34.06 14.26
CA GLY A 307 -15.52 -34.41 13.72
C GLY A 307 -14.64 -33.21 13.33
N SER A 308 -15.07 -31.98 13.62
CA SER A 308 -14.32 -30.75 13.39
C SER A 308 -13.81 -30.15 14.71
N SER A 309 -12.81 -29.27 14.59
CA SER A 309 -12.31 -28.45 15.70
C SER A 309 -12.50 -26.98 15.35
N GLY A 310 -12.68 -26.14 16.38
CA GLY A 310 -12.40 -24.71 16.26
C GLY A 310 -10.92 -24.49 15.95
N THR A 311 -10.52 -23.24 15.71
CA THR A 311 -9.12 -22.95 15.44
C THR A 311 -8.18 -23.53 16.50
N ARG A 312 -7.11 -24.17 16.02
CA ARG A 312 -6.07 -24.75 16.86
C ARG A 312 -5.03 -23.71 17.29
N ASN A 313 -5.03 -22.55 16.64
CA ASN A 313 -4.04 -21.48 16.78
C ASN A 313 -4.65 -20.13 17.19
N LEU A 314 -5.71 -20.14 18.03
CA LEU A 314 -6.49 -18.94 18.38
C LEU A 314 -5.62 -17.73 18.75
N LYS A 315 -4.59 -17.92 19.58
CA LYS A 315 -3.69 -16.84 20.00
C LYS A 315 -2.97 -16.19 18.81
N GLU A 316 -2.52 -17.00 17.86
CA GLU A 316 -1.89 -16.51 16.62
C GLU A 316 -2.92 -15.83 15.72
N ASN A 317 -4.11 -16.42 15.53
CA ASN A 317 -5.15 -15.80 14.73
C ASN A 317 -5.50 -14.39 15.24
N ILE A 318 -5.72 -14.23 16.56
CA ILE A 318 -6.05 -12.93 17.15
C ILE A 318 -4.87 -11.96 17.02
N SER A 319 -3.63 -12.42 17.23
CA SER A 319 -2.45 -11.55 17.12
C SER A 319 -2.23 -11.05 15.69
N ASP A 320 -2.37 -11.93 14.70
CA ASP A 320 -2.19 -11.59 13.30
C ASP A 320 -3.33 -10.71 12.77
N LEU A 321 -4.57 -10.93 13.23
CA LEU A 321 -5.68 -10.01 12.94
C LEU A 321 -5.38 -8.60 13.49
N LYS A 322 -4.82 -8.49 14.70
CA LYS A 322 -4.38 -7.19 15.26
C LYS A 322 -3.24 -6.56 14.43
N ALA A 323 -2.31 -7.38 13.92
CA ALA A 323 -1.25 -6.93 13.02
C ALA A 323 -1.80 -6.40 11.68
N GLN A 324 -2.82 -7.05 11.12
CA GLN A 324 -3.53 -6.58 9.91
C GLN A 324 -4.24 -5.24 10.15
N ILE A 325 -4.89 -5.06 11.31
CA ILE A 325 -5.47 -3.75 11.67
C ILE A 325 -4.39 -2.67 11.75
N ALA A 326 -3.23 -2.97 12.37
CA ALA A 326 -2.11 -2.02 12.45
C ALA A 326 -1.56 -1.63 11.07
N ALA A 327 -1.45 -2.61 10.17
CA ALA A 327 -1.05 -2.38 8.79
C ALA A 327 -2.03 -1.44 8.09
N ASN A 328 -3.34 -1.68 8.22
CA ASN A 328 -4.37 -0.80 7.68
C ASN A 328 -4.31 0.60 8.30
N GLN A 329 -4.08 0.72 9.61
CA GLN A 329 -3.93 2.01 10.27
C GLN A 329 -2.74 2.82 9.73
N LYS A 330 -1.61 2.15 9.43
CA LYS A 330 -0.48 2.79 8.76
C LYS A 330 -0.87 3.33 7.39
N GLY A 331 -1.65 2.56 6.61
CA GLY A 331 -2.18 2.98 5.32
C GLY A 331 -3.06 4.23 5.43
N ILE A 332 -3.99 4.25 6.39
CA ILE A 332 -4.87 5.41 6.66
C ILE A 332 -4.06 6.66 6.94
N ASN A 333 -3.06 6.57 7.82
CA ASN A 333 -2.24 7.71 8.21
C ASN A 333 -1.50 8.29 7.00
N LEU A 334 -0.87 7.43 6.18
CA LEU A 334 -0.13 7.88 5.00
C LEU A 334 -1.03 8.46 3.90
N VAL A 335 -2.22 7.89 3.69
CA VAL A 335 -3.20 8.45 2.74
C VAL A 335 -3.65 9.84 3.21
N ARG A 336 -3.92 10.01 4.51
CA ARG A 336 -4.30 11.31 5.07
C ARG A 336 -3.18 12.34 4.94
N GLU A 337 -1.94 11.96 5.23
CA GLU A 337 -0.76 12.80 5.02
C GLU A 337 -0.64 13.21 3.54
N LEU A 338 -0.87 12.29 2.61
CA LEU A 338 -0.85 12.58 1.18
C LEU A 338 -1.94 13.59 0.79
N ILE A 339 -3.15 13.43 1.31
CA ILE A 339 -4.27 14.35 1.07
C ILE A 339 -4.01 15.72 1.72
N ASP A 340 -3.44 15.77 2.93
CA ASP A 340 -3.10 17.03 3.61
C ASP A 340 -2.05 17.84 2.80
N VAL A 341 -1.18 17.18 2.03
CA VAL A 341 -0.16 17.84 1.19
C VAL A 341 -0.70 18.31 -0.15
N TYR A 342 -1.49 17.48 -0.86
CA TYR A 342 -1.86 17.73 -2.26
C TYR A 342 -3.33 18.11 -2.47
N GLY A 343 -4.20 17.88 -1.49
CA GLY A 343 -5.66 17.99 -1.66
C GLY A 343 -6.29 16.69 -2.17
N LEU A 344 -7.53 16.43 -1.76
CA LEU A 344 -8.21 15.17 -2.06
C LEU A 344 -8.50 14.99 -3.55
N ASP A 345 -8.94 16.06 -4.20
CA ASP A 345 -9.25 16.13 -5.63
C ASP A 345 -8.02 15.79 -6.48
N VAL A 346 -6.85 16.33 -6.12
CA VAL A 346 -5.58 16.05 -6.79
C VAL A 346 -5.18 14.58 -6.59
N VAL A 347 -5.21 14.08 -5.36
CA VAL A 347 -4.85 12.69 -5.05
C VAL A 347 -5.75 11.71 -5.81
N GLN A 348 -7.07 11.94 -5.84
CA GLN A 348 -8.01 11.09 -6.56
C GLN A 348 -7.89 11.24 -8.09
N ALA A 349 -7.56 12.43 -8.61
CA ALA A 349 -7.31 12.62 -10.03
C ALA A 349 -6.09 11.81 -10.48
N TYR A 350 -4.97 11.86 -9.76
CA TYR A 350 -3.77 11.09 -10.09
C TYR A 350 -3.95 9.58 -9.90
N MET A 351 -4.75 9.15 -8.93
CA MET A 351 -5.22 7.76 -8.84
C MET A 351 -5.92 7.34 -10.15
N GLY A 352 -6.86 8.15 -10.63
CA GLY A 352 -7.58 7.90 -11.89
C GLY A 352 -6.65 7.88 -13.10
N HIS A 353 -5.69 8.79 -13.19
CA HIS A 353 -4.68 8.81 -14.25
C HIS A 353 -3.82 7.54 -14.29
N ILE A 354 -3.42 7.02 -13.12
CA ILE A 354 -2.66 5.77 -13.02
C ILE A 354 -3.50 4.59 -13.51
N GLN A 355 -4.76 4.51 -13.08
CA GLN A 355 -5.68 3.44 -13.52
C GLN A 355 -5.94 3.49 -15.03
N GLN A 356 -6.14 4.69 -15.59
CA GLN A 356 -6.31 4.88 -17.03
C GLN A 356 -5.06 4.49 -17.81
N ASN A 357 -3.87 4.86 -17.31
CA ASN A 357 -2.60 4.45 -17.93
C ASN A 357 -2.44 2.91 -17.94
N ALA A 358 -2.79 2.25 -16.84
CA ALA A 358 -2.78 0.78 -16.76
C ALA A 358 -3.79 0.14 -17.73
N GLU A 359 -4.99 0.71 -17.85
CA GLU A 359 -6.00 0.26 -18.82
C GLU A 359 -5.48 0.39 -20.25
N LEU A 360 -4.89 1.54 -20.61
CA LEU A 360 -4.33 1.76 -21.94
C LEU A 360 -3.23 0.75 -22.28
N ALA A 361 -2.34 0.46 -21.32
CA ALA A 361 -1.29 -0.54 -21.51
C ALA A 361 -1.84 -1.95 -21.80
N VAL A 362 -2.90 -2.36 -21.08
CA VAL A 362 -3.60 -3.62 -21.33
C VAL A 362 -4.28 -3.60 -22.70
N ARG A 363 -4.94 -2.50 -23.06
CA ARG A 363 -5.61 -2.36 -24.36
C ARG A 363 -4.62 -2.48 -25.51
N ASP A 364 -3.48 -1.81 -25.44
CA ASP A 364 -2.43 -1.89 -26.46
C ASP A 364 -1.87 -3.30 -26.59
N MET A 365 -1.57 -3.95 -25.47
CA MET A 365 -1.14 -5.36 -25.46
C MET A 365 -2.19 -6.28 -26.12
N LEU A 366 -3.48 -6.10 -25.82
CA LEU A 366 -4.55 -6.88 -26.45
C LEU A 366 -4.66 -6.60 -27.95
N ARG A 367 -4.47 -5.35 -28.39
CA ARG A 367 -4.42 -5.03 -29.84
C ARG A 367 -3.26 -5.72 -30.54
N ASP A 368 -2.09 -5.75 -29.92
CA ASP A 368 -0.91 -6.40 -30.48
C ASP A 368 -1.14 -7.91 -30.62
N ILE A 369 -1.64 -8.56 -29.56
CA ILE A 369 -2.00 -10.00 -29.58
C ILE A 369 -3.09 -10.29 -30.61
N GLY A 370 -4.14 -9.48 -30.63
CA GLY A 370 -5.26 -9.63 -31.55
C GLY A 370 -4.83 -9.46 -33.00
N THR A 371 -3.98 -8.49 -33.32
CA THR A 371 -3.44 -8.26 -34.66
C THR A 371 -2.55 -9.42 -35.12
N ALA A 372 -1.79 -10.02 -34.21
CA ALA A 372 -0.96 -11.20 -34.48
C ALA A 372 -1.77 -12.51 -34.61
N THR A 373 -3.05 -12.52 -34.21
CA THR A 373 -3.93 -13.69 -34.19
C THR A 373 -4.98 -13.59 -35.30
N PRO A 374 -4.89 -14.38 -36.40
CA PRO A 374 -5.78 -14.23 -37.57
C PRO A 374 -7.28 -14.34 -37.28
N SER A 375 -7.68 -15.12 -36.27
CA SER A 375 -9.07 -15.27 -35.82
C SER A 375 -9.50 -14.24 -34.78
N HIS A 376 -8.55 -13.46 -34.24
CA HIS A 376 -8.69 -12.64 -33.03
C HIS A 376 -9.23 -13.41 -31.80
N GLN A 377 -9.17 -14.74 -31.85
CA GLN A 377 -9.67 -15.64 -30.82
C GLN A 377 -8.57 -16.62 -30.42
N LEU A 378 -8.37 -16.77 -29.11
CA LEU A 378 -7.49 -17.76 -28.50
C LEU A 378 -8.33 -18.77 -27.72
N SER A 379 -7.92 -20.04 -27.67
CA SER A 379 -8.59 -21.05 -26.84
C SER A 379 -7.60 -22.05 -26.26
N ALA A 380 -7.87 -22.51 -25.03
CA ALA A 380 -7.12 -23.54 -24.36
C ALA A 380 -8.03 -24.40 -23.48
N VAL A 381 -7.69 -25.68 -23.35
CA VAL A 381 -8.33 -26.62 -22.41
C VAL A 381 -7.24 -27.33 -21.64
N GLU A 382 -7.28 -27.18 -20.32
CA GLU A 382 -6.43 -27.92 -19.38
C GLU A 382 -7.30 -28.86 -18.54
N TYR A 383 -6.70 -29.85 -17.91
CA TYR A 383 -7.43 -30.84 -17.10
C TYR A 383 -6.86 -30.91 -15.69
N LEU A 384 -7.74 -30.98 -14.70
CA LEU A 384 -7.37 -31.31 -13.33
C LEU A 384 -7.00 -32.79 -13.20
N ASP A 385 -6.39 -33.17 -12.07
CA ASP A 385 -5.97 -34.56 -11.80
C ASP A 385 -7.13 -35.57 -11.84
N ASP A 386 -8.36 -35.13 -11.58
CA ASP A 386 -9.58 -35.94 -11.66
C ASP A 386 -10.17 -36.02 -13.09
N GLY A 387 -9.54 -35.36 -14.06
CA GLY A 387 -9.97 -35.27 -15.45
C GLY A 387 -11.01 -34.18 -15.73
N SER A 388 -11.37 -33.35 -14.75
CA SER A 388 -12.30 -32.23 -14.97
C SER A 388 -11.65 -31.15 -15.87
N PRO A 389 -12.33 -30.69 -16.94
CA PRO A 389 -11.76 -29.71 -17.85
C PRO A 389 -11.85 -28.28 -17.28
N ILE A 390 -10.81 -27.48 -17.53
CA ILE A 390 -10.81 -26.02 -17.40
C ILE A 390 -10.62 -25.46 -18.80
N GLN A 391 -11.66 -24.81 -19.33
CA GLN A 391 -11.68 -24.28 -20.69
C GLN A 391 -11.72 -22.75 -20.64
N LEU A 392 -10.90 -22.12 -21.47
CA LEU A 392 -10.91 -20.68 -21.66
C LEU A 392 -10.85 -20.35 -23.15
N THR A 393 -11.82 -19.56 -23.60
CA THR A 393 -11.77 -18.85 -24.89
C THR A 393 -11.60 -17.36 -24.62
N VAL A 394 -10.70 -16.70 -25.35
CA VAL A 394 -10.49 -15.25 -25.28
C VAL A 394 -10.78 -14.64 -26.64
N ASP A 395 -11.87 -13.91 -26.73
CA ASP A 395 -12.28 -13.15 -27.92
C ASP A 395 -11.78 -11.72 -27.81
N ILE A 396 -10.90 -11.30 -28.72
CA ILE A 396 -10.25 -9.99 -28.69
C ILE A 396 -10.87 -9.06 -29.73
N ASP A 397 -11.32 -7.88 -29.29
CA ASP A 397 -11.69 -6.78 -30.17
C ASP A 397 -10.50 -5.83 -30.37
N VAL A 398 -9.86 -5.94 -31.53
CA VAL A 398 -8.69 -5.16 -31.92
C VAL A 398 -9.00 -3.67 -32.06
N ASN A 399 -10.25 -3.28 -32.35
CA ASN A 399 -10.58 -1.86 -32.51
C ASN A 399 -10.61 -1.16 -31.15
N THR A 400 -11.23 -1.80 -30.16
CA THR A 400 -11.34 -1.22 -28.81
C THR A 400 -10.16 -1.60 -27.91
N GLY A 401 -9.41 -2.65 -28.23
CA GLY A 401 -8.43 -3.25 -27.32
C GLY A 401 -9.10 -3.94 -26.12
N SER A 402 -10.32 -4.44 -26.29
CA SER A 402 -11.06 -5.15 -25.24
C SER A 402 -10.99 -6.66 -25.49
N ALA A 403 -11.25 -7.47 -24.46
CA ALA A 403 -11.39 -8.91 -24.62
C ALA A 403 -12.52 -9.48 -23.77
N VAL A 404 -13.14 -10.55 -24.25
CA VAL A 404 -14.10 -11.38 -23.49
C VAL A 404 -13.42 -12.70 -23.17
N CYS A 405 -13.24 -12.97 -21.88
CA CYS A 405 -12.74 -14.26 -21.39
C CYS A 405 -13.93 -15.16 -21.02
N ASP A 406 -14.23 -16.14 -21.88
CA ASP A 406 -15.32 -17.10 -21.69
C ASP A 406 -14.79 -18.43 -21.16
N PHE A 407 -15.29 -18.84 -19.99
CA PHE A 407 -14.97 -20.12 -19.36
C PHE A 407 -16.01 -21.21 -19.63
N SER A 408 -16.97 -20.96 -20.52
CA SER A 408 -17.96 -21.95 -20.96
C SER A 408 -17.27 -23.20 -21.48
N GLY A 409 -17.70 -24.37 -21.01
CA GLY A 409 -17.04 -25.66 -21.27
C GLY A 409 -16.16 -26.14 -20.12
N THR A 410 -15.84 -25.29 -19.14
CA THR A 410 -15.26 -25.72 -17.86
C THR A 410 -16.23 -26.66 -17.13
N GLY A 411 -15.69 -27.71 -16.50
CA GLY A 411 -16.45 -28.72 -15.78
C GLY A 411 -17.27 -28.15 -14.60
N PRO A 412 -18.23 -28.93 -14.07
CA PRO A 412 -19.01 -28.52 -12.90
C PRO A 412 -18.14 -28.43 -11.63
N GLU A 413 -18.69 -27.84 -10.58
CA GLU A 413 -18.10 -27.89 -9.24
C GLU A 413 -17.88 -29.35 -8.80
N VAL A 414 -16.75 -29.59 -8.11
CA VAL A 414 -16.38 -30.92 -7.63
C VAL A 414 -16.89 -31.14 -6.20
N TRP A 415 -17.20 -32.39 -5.87
CA TRP A 415 -17.56 -32.78 -4.50
C TRP A 415 -16.30 -32.89 -3.62
N GLY A 416 -15.69 -31.74 -3.34
CA GLY A 416 -14.41 -31.58 -2.65
C GLY A 416 -14.07 -30.12 -2.41
N ASN A 417 -12.82 -29.85 -2.03
CA ASN A 417 -12.34 -28.50 -1.72
C ASN A 417 -11.62 -27.79 -2.87
N CYS A 418 -11.43 -28.47 -4.02
CA CYS A 418 -10.81 -27.91 -5.21
C CYS A 418 -11.82 -27.17 -6.10
N ASN A 419 -12.53 -26.19 -5.52
CA ASN A 419 -13.48 -25.34 -6.23
C ASN A 419 -12.99 -23.88 -6.23
N ALA A 420 -12.93 -23.25 -7.41
CA ALA A 420 -12.44 -21.88 -7.54
C ALA A 420 -13.61 -20.87 -7.57
N PRO A 421 -13.75 -19.97 -6.57
CA PRO A 421 -14.69 -18.87 -6.67
C PRO A 421 -14.26 -17.85 -7.72
N ARG A 422 -15.21 -17.05 -8.19
CA ARG A 422 -15.00 -15.98 -9.19
C ARG A 422 -13.78 -15.10 -8.89
N ALA A 423 -13.55 -14.78 -7.61
CA ALA A 423 -12.42 -13.97 -7.18
C ALA A 423 -11.05 -14.59 -7.51
N ILE A 424 -10.92 -15.92 -7.44
CA ILE A 424 -9.71 -16.63 -7.88
C ILE A 424 -9.57 -16.52 -9.40
N THR A 425 -10.64 -16.80 -10.16
CA THR A 425 -10.63 -16.73 -11.62
C THR A 425 -10.21 -15.34 -12.12
N MET A 426 -10.78 -14.28 -11.53
CA MET A 426 -10.41 -12.90 -11.86
C MET A 426 -8.95 -12.59 -11.50
N SER A 427 -8.46 -13.09 -10.36
CA SER A 427 -7.06 -12.89 -9.96
C SER A 427 -6.09 -13.56 -10.92
N ALA A 428 -6.41 -14.79 -11.35
CA ALA A 428 -5.61 -15.51 -12.34
C ALA A 428 -5.56 -14.76 -13.68
N LEU A 429 -6.71 -14.28 -14.17
CA LEU A 429 -6.76 -13.46 -15.40
C LEU A 429 -5.91 -12.20 -15.28
N ILE A 430 -6.10 -11.40 -14.23
CA ILE A 430 -5.39 -10.14 -14.05
C ILE A 430 -3.88 -10.39 -13.90
N TYR A 431 -3.48 -11.44 -13.18
CA TYR A 431 -2.07 -11.80 -13.05
C TYR A 431 -1.45 -12.16 -14.40
N CYS A 432 -2.11 -13.02 -15.20
CA CYS A 432 -1.64 -13.37 -16.53
C CYS A 432 -1.52 -12.14 -17.44
N LEU A 433 -2.53 -11.25 -17.44
CA LEU A 433 -2.46 -9.99 -18.19
C LEU A 433 -1.26 -9.15 -17.73
N ARG A 434 -1.07 -8.98 -16.43
CA ARG A 434 0.08 -8.24 -15.86
C ARG A 434 1.42 -8.80 -16.32
N CYS A 435 1.58 -10.12 -16.36
CA CYS A 435 2.80 -10.76 -16.83
C CYS A 435 3.07 -10.52 -18.33
N MET A 436 2.04 -10.30 -19.14
CA MET A 436 2.16 -10.13 -20.59
C MET A 436 2.40 -8.67 -21.02
N ILE A 437 2.04 -7.67 -20.20
CA ILE A 437 2.16 -6.24 -20.56
C ILE A 437 3.60 -5.83 -20.90
N GLY A 438 4.62 -6.51 -20.33
CA GLY A 438 6.02 -6.34 -20.71
C GLY A 438 6.57 -4.91 -20.55
N ARG A 439 5.88 -4.07 -19.76
CA ARG A 439 6.20 -2.68 -19.45
C ARG A 439 5.95 -2.48 -17.95
N ASP A 440 6.83 -1.70 -17.31
CA ASP A 440 6.76 -1.38 -15.88
C ASP A 440 5.59 -0.45 -15.53
#